data_AF-A0AAU4MYI2-F1
#
_entry.id   AF-A0AAU4MYI2-F1
#
_cell.length_a   1.000
_cell.length_b   1.000
_cell.length_c   1.000
_cell.angle_alpha   90.00
_cell.angle_beta   90.00
_cell.angle_gamma   90.00
#
_symmetry.space_group_name_H-M   'P 1'
#
loop_
_entity.id
_entity.type
_entity.pdbx_description
1 polymer ?
#
loop_
_entity_poly.entity_id
_entity_poly.type
_entity_poly.pdbx_seq_one_letter_code
_entity_poly.pdbx_strand_id
1 'polypeptide(L)'
;MSTTREPIHDDHDPLQYDEGFGPEVGVGPHPLPWPEGDHYDAELLANGDRRNVVDPYRYWTREAIVADLDTRRHGFHVAVENWGHDFNIGSVVRTANAFLAREIHIVGRRRWNRRGAMVTDRYQHVRHHPDTESLTAWAAAEDLPIIGIDNLPGAVPLERTELPRRCVLLFGQEGPGLTDEARKHATMVCSIAQFGSTRSINAGAAAAIAMHAWVQRYAEIPSP
;
A
#
# COMPACT_ATOMS: atom_id res chain seq x y z
N MET A 1 5.97 -43.44 20.19
CA MET A 1 6.05 -42.08 20.76
C MET A 1 5.84 -41.10 19.62
N SER A 2 4.59 -40.71 19.38
CA SER A 2 4.21 -39.75 18.35
C SER A 2 3.84 -38.45 19.06
N THR A 3 4.60 -37.39 18.84
CA THR A 3 4.33 -36.06 19.38
C THR A 3 3.69 -35.21 18.28
N THR A 4 2.37 -35.16 18.29
CA THR A 4 1.58 -34.25 17.49
C THR A 4 1.87 -32.82 17.95
N ARG A 5 2.47 -31.98 17.09
CA ARG A 5 2.53 -30.53 17.31
C ARG A 5 1.25 -29.92 16.77
N GLU A 6 0.46 -29.32 17.64
CA GLU A 6 -0.67 -28.48 17.25
C GLU A 6 -0.19 -27.22 16.52
N PRO A 7 -0.96 -26.70 15.55
CA PRO A 7 -0.64 -25.44 14.89
C PRO A 7 -0.94 -24.27 15.82
N ILE A 8 0.04 -23.39 16.01
CA ILE A 8 -0.14 -22.11 16.71
C ILE A 8 -1.05 -21.23 15.83
N HIS A 9 -2.28 -21.01 16.30
CA HIS A 9 -3.13 -19.92 15.81
C HIS A 9 -2.59 -18.61 16.36
N ASP A 10 -1.98 -17.81 15.50
CA ASP A 10 -1.57 -16.44 15.82
C ASP A 10 -2.73 -15.50 15.45
N ASP A 11 -3.71 -15.42 16.36
CA ASP A 11 -4.87 -14.49 16.29
C ASP A 11 -4.57 -13.12 16.93
N HIS A 12 -3.30 -12.82 17.20
CA HIS A 12 -2.93 -11.49 17.69
C HIS A 12 -2.75 -10.53 16.51
N ASP A 13 -3.70 -9.60 16.40
CA ASP A 13 -3.54 -8.39 15.59
C ASP A 13 -2.14 -7.80 15.89
N PRO A 14 -1.30 -7.53 14.87
CA PRO A 14 0.09 -7.17 15.13
C PRO A 14 0.16 -5.92 15.98
N LEU A 15 0.79 -6.05 17.17
CA LEU A 15 1.09 -4.94 18.07
C LEU A 15 1.70 -3.78 17.26
N GLN A 16 1.05 -2.62 17.32
CA GLN A 16 1.53 -1.41 16.65
C GLN A 16 2.93 -1.07 17.19
N TYR A 17 3.85 -0.68 16.32
CA TYR A 17 5.25 -0.42 16.65
C TYR A 17 5.48 0.74 17.65
N ASP A 18 4.42 1.38 18.13
CA ASP A 18 4.45 2.63 18.91
C ASP A 18 4.03 2.47 20.38
N GLU A 19 4.02 1.23 20.92
CA GLU A 19 3.88 1.04 22.36
C GLU A 19 5.12 1.62 23.09
N GLY A 20 5.09 2.92 23.39
CA GLY A 20 5.96 3.56 24.38
C GLY A 20 6.58 4.92 24.02
N PHE A 21 6.45 5.43 22.79
CA PHE A 21 7.14 6.67 22.38
C PHE A 21 6.24 7.78 21.77
N GLY A 22 4.92 7.66 21.87
CA GLY A 22 3.97 8.66 21.36
C GLY A 22 2.78 8.93 22.29
N PRO A 23 2.05 10.06 22.09
CA PRO A 23 0.76 10.27 22.73
C PRO A 23 -0.20 9.13 22.36
N GLU A 24 -1.11 8.80 23.27
CA GLU A 24 -2.10 7.74 23.06
C GLU A 24 -2.91 8.03 21.79
N VAL A 25 -2.82 7.16 20.78
CA VAL A 25 -3.53 7.33 19.51
C VAL A 25 -5.01 7.05 19.73
N GLY A 26 -5.85 8.03 19.41
CA GLY A 26 -7.29 7.85 19.42
C GLY A 26 -8.04 8.94 20.16
N VAL A 27 -9.32 8.67 20.36
CA VAL A 27 -10.28 9.51 21.07
C VAL A 27 -11.11 8.67 22.02
N GLY A 28 -11.51 9.26 23.15
CA GLY A 28 -12.42 8.61 24.10
C GLY A 28 -13.87 8.51 23.57
N PRO A 29 -14.82 8.04 24.40
CA PRO A 29 -16.23 8.01 24.05
C PRO A 29 -16.76 9.35 23.54
N HIS A 30 -17.64 9.31 22.54
CA HIS A 30 -18.30 10.50 22.04
C HIS A 30 -19.37 10.99 23.04
N PRO A 31 -19.44 12.29 23.36
CA PRO A 31 -20.46 12.82 24.26
C PRO A 31 -21.87 12.65 23.66
N LEU A 32 -22.88 12.55 24.53
CA LEU A 32 -24.28 12.58 24.11
C LEU A 32 -24.76 14.02 23.87
N PRO A 33 -25.72 14.25 22.94
CA PRO A 33 -26.30 13.25 22.03
C PRO A 33 -25.30 12.81 20.95
N TRP A 34 -25.35 11.54 20.57
CA TRP A 34 -24.52 11.02 19.48
C TRP A 34 -24.95 11.60 18.13
N PRO A 35 -24.01 11.74 17.18
CA PRO A 35 -24.33 12.17 15.83
C PRO A 35 -25.22 11.14 15.11
N GLU A 36 -26.06 11.64 14.21
CA GLU A 36 -26.93 10.81 13.37
C GLU A 36 -26.19 10.38 12.09
N GLY A 37 -26.43 9.14 11.63
CA GLY A 37 -25.95 8.65 10.34
C GLY A 37 -25.54 7.17 10.36
N ASP A 38 -25.84 6.46 9.28
CA ASP A 38 -25.59 5.01 9.17
C ASP A 38 -24.10 4.65 9.04
N HIS A 39 -23.23 5.64 8.87
CA HIS A 39 -21.78 5.45 8.77
C HIS A 39 -21.09 5.36 10.14
N TYR A 40 -21.75 5.79 11.22
CA TYR A 40 -21.20 5.72 12.56
C TYR A 40 -21.32 4.32 13.17
N ASP A 41 -20.29 3.91 13.89
CA ASP A 41 -20.23 2.68 14.66
C ASP A 41 -20.60 2.96 16.13
N ALA A 42 -21.67 2.33 16.60
CA ALA A 42 -22.19 2.54 17.95
C ALA A 42 -21.21 2.09 19.05
N GLU A 43 -20.39 1.07 18.80
CA GLU A 43 -19.40 0.61 19.79
C GLU A 43 -18.24 1.60 19.92
N LEU A 44 -17.81 2.18 18.80
CA LEU A 44 -16.78 3.23 18.80
C LEU A 44 -17.29 4.51 19.45
N LEU A 45 -18.53 4.91 19.17
CA LEU A 45 -19.15 6.07 19.84
C LEU A 45 -19.22 5.87 21.37
N ALA A 46 -19.57 4.66 21.82
CA ALA A 46 -19.72 4.36 23.24
C ALA A 46 -18.40 4.22 24.01
N ASN A 47 -17.37 3.63 23.38
CA ASN A 47 -16.15 3.22 24.07
C ASN A 47 -14.91 4.03 23.66
N GLY A 48 -15.04 4.86 22.63
CA GLY A 48 -13.93 5.57 22.01
C GLY A 48 -13.34 4.83 20.81
N ASP A 49 -12.55 5.55 20.04
CA ASP A 49 -11.92 5.07 18.81
C ASP A 49 -10.40 5.20 18.90
N ARG A 50 -9.73 4.06 19.14
CA ARG A 50 -8.26 3.94 19.22
C ARG A 50 -7.58 3.61 17.89
N ARG A 51 -8.32 3.54 16.78
CA ARG A 51 -7.75 3.19 15.48
C ARG A 51 -6.83 4.31 14.99
N ASN A 52 -5.85 3.99 14.16
CA ASN A 52 -4.99 4.99 13.53
C ASN A 52 -5.65 5.54 12.24
N VAL A 53 -6.71 6.32 12.41
CA VAL A 53 -7.44 7.01 11.33
C VAL A 53 -7.42 8.51 11.55
N VAL A 54 -7.54 9.29 10.47
CA VAL A 54 -7.65 10.75 10.57
C VAL A 54 -8.97 11.17 11.22
N ASP A 55 -8.98 12.37 11.81
CA ASP A 55 -10.10 12.87 12.62
C ASP A 55 -11.48 12.80 11.93
N PRO A 56 -11.63 13.12 10.62
CA PRO A 56 -12.92 13.01 9.94
C PRO A 56 -13.53 11.60 9.91
N TYR A 57 -12.73 10.55 10.06
CA TYR A 57 -13.19 9.16 10.07
C TYR A 57 -13.36 8.56 11.46
N ARG A 58 -13.19 9.37 12.52
CA ARG A 58 -13.37 8.88 13.89
C ARG A 58 -14.80 8.39 14.07
N TYR A 59 -14.91 7.23 14.73
CA TYR A 59 -16.16 6.53 14.98
C TYR A 59 -16.88 5.99 13.74
N TRP A 60 -16.33 6.16 12.54
CA TRP A 60 -16.95 5.57 11.34
C TRP A 60 -16.71 4.06 11.30
N THR A 61 -17.67 3.32 10.79
CA THR A 61 -17.46 1.91 10.43
C THR A 61 -16.35 1.83 9.39
N ARG A 62 -15.61 0.72 9.39
CA ARG A 62 -14.54 0.51 8.42
C ARG A 62 -15.09 0.55 7.00
N GLU A 63 -16.26 -0.02 6.78
CA GLU A 63 -16.94 -0.11 5.49
C GLU A 63 -17.30 1.28 4.97
N ALA A 64 -17.77 2.18 5.85
CA ALA A 64 -18.04 3.57 5.47
C ALA A 64 -16.75 4.32 5.09
N ILE A 65 -15.65 4.10 5.81
CA ILE A 65 -14.34 4.68 5.45
C ILE A 65 -13.91 4.18 4.07
N VAL A 66 -13.99 2.87 3.80
CA VAL A 66 -13.63 2.31 2.49
C VAL A 66 -14.50 2.90 1.39
N ALA A 67 -15.81 2.98 1.60
CA ALA A 67 -16.75 3.53 0.63
C ALA A 67 -16.45 5.00 0.31
N ASP A 68 -16.14 5.82 1.32
CA ASP A 68 -15.77 7.22 1.10
C ASP A 68 -14.42 7.36 0.37
N LEU A 69 -13.41 6.57 0.74
CA LEU A 69 -12.12 6.56 0.04
C LEU A 69 -12.29 6.16 -1.44
N ASP A 70 -13.14 5.18 -1.72
CA ASP A 70 -13.43 4.68 -3.08
C ASP A 70 -13.98 5.76 -4.02
N THR A 71 -14.64 6.80 -3.49
CA THR A 71 -15.14 7.93 -4.28
C THR A 71 -14.02 8.80 -4.86
N ARG A 72 -12.80 8.73 -4.29
CA ARG A 72 -11.70 9.66 -4.58
C ARG A 72 -10.38 8.99 -4.94
N ARG A 73 -10.33 7.64 -4.97
CA ARG A 73 -9.12 6.90 -5.33
C ARG A 73 -8.53 7.36 -6.64
N HIS A 74 -7.20 7.44 -6.66
CA HIS A 74 -6.45 7.82 -7.83
C HIS A 74 -6.42 6.72 -8.89
N GLY A 75 -6.01 7.06 -10.11
CA GLY A 75 -5.99 6.13 -11.25
C GLY A 75 -4.81 5.16 -11.27
N PHE A 76 -3.83 5.32 -10.39
CA PHE A 76 -2.68 4.44 -10.32
C PHE A 76 -2.91 3.27 -9.35
N HIS A 77 -2.33 2.14 -9.71
CA HIS A 77 -2.26 0.92 -8.93
C HIS A 77 -0.83 0.69 -8.48
N VAL A 78 -0.65 -0.14 -7.44
CA VAL A 78 0.67 -0.52 -6.93
C VAL A 78 0.79 -2.02 -6.97
N ALA A 79 1.83 -2.55 -7.61
CA ALA A 79 2.13 -3.98 -7.61
C ALA A 79 3.49 -4.25 -6.98
N VAL A 80 3.60 -5.31 -6.17
CA VAL A 80 4.86 -5.71 -5.53
C VAL A 80 5.11 -7.19 -5.76
N GLU A 81 6.29 -7.52 -6.29
CA GLU A 81 6.76 -8.89 -6.42
C GLU A 81 7.17 -9.47 -5.06
N ASN A 82 6.56 -10.60 -4.67
CA ASN A 82 6.74 -11.26 -3.38
C ASN A 82 7.20 -12.71 -3.57
N TRP A 83 8.42 -12.92 -4.08
CA TRP A 83 8.97 -14.25 -4.33
C TRP A 83 9.66 -14.87 -3.10
N GLY A 84 10.05 -14.03 -2.15
CA GLY A 84 10.77 -14.34 -0.92
C GLY A 84 10.09 -13.79 0.33
N HIS A 85 10.88 -13.38 1.31
CA HIS A 85 10.40 -12.61 2.47
C HIS A 85 10.79 -11.16 2.28
N ASP A 86 9.85 -10.34 1.79
CA ASP A 86 10.04 -8.90 1.66
C ASP A 86 9.42 -8.18 2.86
N PHE A 87 10.25 -7.43 3.60
CA PHE A 87 9.84 -6.70 4.79
C PHE A 87 9.16 -5.35 4.45
N ASN A 88 9.24 -4.90 3.20
CA ASN A 88 8.75 -3.59 2.78
C ASN A 88 7.30 -3.61 2.30
N ILE A 89 6.71 -4.77 2.00
CA ILE A 89 5.33 -4.82 1.46
C ILE A 89 4.36 -4.06 2.38
N GLY A 90 4.52 -4.19 3.70
CA GLY A 90 3.74 -3.40 4.66
C GLY A 90 3.90 -1.89 4.52
N SER A 91 5.13 -1.37 4.41
CA SER A 91 5.34 0.07 4.24
C SER A 91 4.86 0.57 2.87
N VAL A 92 4.96 -0.25 1.82
CA VAL A 92 4.38 0.05 0.50
C VAL A 92 2.86 0.14 0.58
N VAL A 93 2.19 -0.81 1.23
CA VAL A 93 0.73 -0.80 1.44
C VAL A 93 0.29 0.43 2.22
N ARG A 94 1.01 0.78 3.29
CA ARG A 94 0.75 2.00 4.07
C ARG A 94 0.87 3.25 3.23
N THR A 95 1.89 3.32 2.39
CA THR A 95 2.13 4.47 1.50
C THR A 95 1.07 4.56 0.41
N ALA A 96 0.67 3.42 -0.16
CA ALA A 96 -0.43 3.34 -1.12
C ALA A 96 -1.76 3.79 -0.50
N ASN A 97 -2.00 3.49 0.78
CA ASN A 97 -3.15 4.02 1.50
C ASN A 97 -3.07 5.55 1.66
N ALA A 98 -1.92 6.06 2.10
CA ALA A 98 -1.71 7.50 2.31
C ALA A 98 -1.85 8.32 1.01
N PHE A 99 -1.39 7.77 -0.12
CA PHE A 99 -1.52 8.39 -1.44
C PHE A 99 -2.76 7.92 -2.22
N LEU A 100 -3.71 7.26 -1.55
CA LEU A 100 -5.01 6.89 -2.09
C LEU A 100 -4.96 6.13 -3.44
N ALA A 101 -4.03 5.18 -3.55
CA ALA A 101 -3.92 4.28 -4.70
C ALA A 101 -5.24 3.53 -4.96
N ARG A 102 -5.47 3.13 -6.21
CA ARG A 102 -6.70 2.43 -6.60
C ARG A 102 -6.82 1.06 -5.93
N GLU A 103 -5.78 0.26 -6.06
CA GLU A 103 -5.70 -1.11 -5.58
C GLU A 103 -4.23 -1.53 -5.48
N ILE A 104 -3.95 -2.42 -4.53
CA ILE A 104 -2.62 -3.01 -4.33
C ILE A 104 -2.63 -4.45 -4.85
N HIS A 105 -1.57 -4.82 -5.56
CA HIS A 105 -1.40 -6.11 -6.19
C HIS A 105 -0.19 -6.83 -5.59
N ILE A 106 -0.41 -7.95 -4.94
CA ILE A 106 0.65 -8.81 -4.42
C ILE A 106 0.89 -9.92 -5.43
N VAL A 107 2.10 -10.01 -5.97
CA VAL A 107 2.47 -10.97 -7.02
C VAL A 107 3.34 -12.07 -6.43
N GLY A 108 3.07 -13.34 -6.75
CA GLY A 108 3.83 -14.47 -6.21
C GLY A 108 3.22 -15.00 -4.92
N ARG A 109 3.98 -14.98 -3.80
CA ARG A 109 3.49 -15.53 -2.52
C ARG A 109 2.30 -14.72 -2.00
N ARG A 110 1.22 -15.41 -1.64
CA ARG A 110 0.00 -14.78 -1.12
C ARG A 110 0.18 -14.14 0.26
N ARG A 111 1.03 -14.73 1.12
CA ARG A 111 1.33 -14.21 2.45
C ARG A 111 2.49 -13.23 2.38
N TRP A 112 2.34 -12.10 3.05
CA TRP A 112 3.31 -11.02 3.11
C TRP A 112 3.33 -10.41 4.52
N ASN A 113 4.41 -9.71 4.87
CA ASN A 113 4.56 -9.10 6.19
C ASN A 113 3.69 -7.84 6.32
N ARG A 114 2.58 -7.95 7.04
CA ARG A 114 1.63 -6.86 7.27
C ARG A 114 2.04 -5.86 8.32
N ARG A 115 3.08 -6.14 9.10
CA ARG A 115 3.42 -5.35 10.28
C ARG A 115 3.70 -3.90 9.91
N GLY A 116 4.42 -3.65 8.81
CA GLY A 116 4.69 -2.29 8.31
C GLY A 116 3.45 -1.52 7.82
N ALA A 117 2.33 -2.22 7.57
CA ALA A 117 1.10 -1.59 7.09
C ALA A 117 0.37 -0.78 8.17
N MET A 118 0.67 -1.00 9.46
CA MET A 118 -0.05 -0.35 10.56
C MET A 118 -1.58 -0.48 10.43
N VAL A 119 -2.08 -1.66 10.03
CA VAL A 119 -3.51 -1.96 9.84
C VAL A 119 -4.19 -1.18 8.68
N THR A 120 -3.44 -0.34 7.96
CA THR A 120 -4.00 0.43 6.82
C THR A 120 -4.44 -0.45 5.64
N ASP A 121 -3.98 -1.70 5.59
CA ASP A 121 -4.42 -2.71 4.63
C ASP A 121 -5.92 -2.99 4.73
N ARG A 122 -6.54 -2.79 5.91
CA ARG A 122 -7.98 -2.96 6.09
C ARG A 122 -8.83 -1.92 5.35
N TYR A 123 -8.23 -0.78 4.98
CA TYR A 123 -8.88 0.31 4.25
C TYR A 123 -8.46 0.37 2.77
N GLN A 124 -7.83 -0.70 2.26
CA GLN A 124 -7.37 -0.80 0.89
C GLN A 124 -7.94 -2.05 0.21
N HIS A 125 -8.06 -1.96 -1.12
CA HIS A 125 -8.29 -3.13 -1.96
C HIS A 125 -6.95 -3.83 -2.21
N VAL A 126 -6.86 -5.11 -1.87
CA VAL A 126 -5.65 -5.92 -2.07
C VAL A 126 -5.99 -7.16 -2.89
N ARG A 127 -5.39 -7.26 -4.07
CA ARG A 127 -5.51 -8.40 -4.98
C ARG A 127 -4.24 -9.22 -4.98
N HIS A 128 -4.43 -10.53 -5.02
CA HIS A 128 -3.34 -11.48 -5.17
C HIS A 128 -3.28 -12.00 -6.61
N HIS A 129 -2.07 -12.07 -7.15
CA HIS A 129 -1.73 -12.69 -8.42
C HIS A 129 -0.72 -13.81 -8.14
N PRO A 130 -0.97 -15.06 -8.58
CA PRO A 130 -0.03 -16.16 -8.32
C PRO A 130 1.35 -15.94 -8.97
N ASP A 131 1.44 -15.14 -10.03
CA ASP A 131 2.66 -14.93 -10.81
C ASP A 131 2.61 -13.63 -11.64
N THR A 132 3.72 -13.31 -12.32
CA THR A 132 3.81 -12.11 -13.17
C THR A 132 2.85 -12.17 -14.36
N GLU A 133 2.63 -13.35 -14.95
CA GLU A 133 1.73 -13.53 -16.09
C GLU A 133 0.27 -13.18 -15.75
N SER A 134 -0.20 -13.59 -14.58
CA SER A 134 -1.54 -13.25 -14.09
C SER A 134 -1.70 -11.75 -13.83
N LEU A 135 -0.67 -11.07 -13.31
CA LEU A 135 -0.69 -9.61 -13.19
C LEU A 135 -0.76 -8.93 -14.57
N THR A 136 0.06 -9.35 -15.53
CA THR A 136 0.15 -8.70 -16.84
C THR A 136 -1.11 -8.94 -17.67
N ALA A 137 -1.70 -10.13 -17.60
CA ALA A 137 -2.98 -10.44 -18.21
C ALA A 137 -4.10 -9.56 -17.63
N TRP A 138 -4.15 -9.39 -16.30
CA TRP A 138 -5.11 -8.49 -15.66
C TRP A 138 -4.90 -7.03 -16.07
N ALA A 139 -3.67 -6.54 -16.05
CA ALA A 139 -3.36 -5.15 -16.41
C ALA A 139 -3.73 -4.86 -17.88
N ALA A 140 -3.49 -5.80 -18.79
CA ALA A 140 -3.90 -5.70 -20.18
C ALA A 140 -5.42 -5.67 -20.34
N ALA A 141 -6.16 -6.48 -19.58
CA ALA A 141 -7.63 -6.47 -19.61
C ALA A 141 -8.23 -5.15 -19.10
N GLU A 142 -7.54 -4.47 -18.17
CA GLU A 142 -7.94 -3.18 -17.61
C GLU A 142 -7.41 -1.96 -18.38
N ASP A 143 -6.67 -2.19 -19.47
CA ASP A 143 -5.97 -1.16 -20.27
C ASP A 143 -5.03 -0.28 -19.40
N LEU A 144 -4.24 -0.95 -18.54
CA LEU A 144 -3.29 -0.31 -17.63
C LEU A 144 -1.84 -0.61 -18.02
N PRO A 145 -1.05 0.39 -18.46
CA PRO A 145 0.38 0.19 -18.68
C PRO A 145 1.09 -0.10 -17.36
N ILE A 146 2.01 -1.06 -17.39
CA ILE A 146 2.87 -1.40 -16.25
C ILE A 146 4.15 -0.57 -16.34
N ILE A 147 4.44 0.18 -15.27
CA ILE A 147 5.65 0.98 -15.12
C ILE A 147 6.51 0.32 -14.04
N GLY A 148 7.62 -0.30 -14.45
CA GLY A 148 8.56 -0.88 -13.51
C GLY A 148 9.37 0.21 -12.80
N ILE A 149 9.57 0.09 -11.49
CA ILE A 149 10.45 0.98 -10.73
C ILE A 149 11.67 0.20 -10.26
N ASP A 150 12.80 0.41 -10.95
CA ASP A 150 14.06 -0.27 -10.67
C ASP A 150 15.25 0.45 -11.33
N ASN A 151 16.48 0.18 -10.86
CA ASN A 151 17.72 0.77 -11.38
C ASN A 151 18.40 -0.09 -12.46
N LEU A 152 17.62 -0.92 -13.17
CA LEU A 152 18.13 -1.84 -14.20
C LEU A 152 18.63 -1.12 -15.47
N PRO A 153 19.53 -1.74 -16.26
CA PRO A 153 19.97 -1.17 -17.53
C PRO A 153 18.82 -0.82 -18.47
N GLY A 154 18.85 0.40 -19.00
CA GLY A 154 17.81 0.95 -19.87
C GLY A 154 16.67 1.66 -19.15
N ALA A 155 16.69 1.71 -17.80
CA ALA A 155 15.74 2.51 -17.05
C ALA A 155 15.91 4.02 -17.33
N VAL A 156 14.80 4.75 -17.38
CA VAL A 156 14.78 6.20 -17.57
C VAL A 156 14.65 6.92 -16.22
N PRO A 157 15.24 8.12 -16.04
CA PRO A 157 15.11 8.84 -14.78
C PRO A 157 13.66 9.21 -14.47
N LEU A 158 13.16 8.80 -13.30
CA LEU A 158 11.79 9.09 -12.86
C LEU A 158 11.52 10.59 -12.83
N GLU A 159 12.50 11.39 -12.42
CA GLU A 159 12.42 12.85 -12.28
C GLU A 159 12.19 13.57 -13.62
N ARG A 160 12.40 12.88 -14.75
CA ARG A 160 12.22 13.40 -16.11
C ARG A 160 11.16 12.63 -16.90
N THR A 161 10.47 11.70 -16.26
CA THR A 161 9.48 10.83 -16.91
C THR A 161 8.08 11.26 -16.53
N GLU A 162 7.23 11.41 -17.53
CA GLU A 162 5.80 11.60 -17.29
C GLU A 162 5.12 10.25 -17.08
N LEU A 163 4.80 9.92 -15.83
CA LEU A 163 4.03 8.72 -15.51
C LEU A 163 2.62 8.83 -16.11
N PRO A 164 2.01 7.76 -16.64
CA PRO A 164 0.62 7.79 -17.08
C PRO A 164 -0.35 8.06 -15.91
N ARG A 165 -1.47 8.74 -16.18
CA ARG A 165 -2.51 9.00 -15.16
C ARG A 165 -3.16 7.70 -14.67
N ARG A 166 -3.28 6.69 -15.53
CA ARG A 166 -3.73 5.34 -15.19
C ARG A 166 -2.62 4.36 -15.50
N CYS A 167 -2.10 3.68 -14.48
CA CYS A 167 -0.99 2.73 -14.64
C CYS A 167 -0.90 1.80 -13.44
N VAL A 168 -0.08 0.75 -13.57
CA VAL A 168 0.41 -0.04 -12.45
C VAL A 168 1.87 0.35 -12.20
N LEU A 169 2.19 0.86 -11.02
CA LEU A 169 3.56 1.02 -10.56
C LEU A 169 4.03 -0.31 -9.98
N LEU A 170 4.94 -1.00 -10.68
CA LEU A 170 5.43 -2.32 -10.32
C LEU A 170 6.80 -2.23 -9.64
N PHE A 171 6.89 -2.77 -8.44
CA PHE A 171 8.10 -2.84 -7.63
C PHE A 171 8.58 -4.28 -7.55
N GLY A 172 9.87 -4.46 -7.83
CA GLY A 172 10.55 -5.74 -7.66
C GLY A 172 10.78 -6.09 -6.20
N GLN A 173 11.25 -7.31 -5.96
CA GLN A 173 11.62 -7.74 -4.62
C GLN A 173 12.91 -7.07 -4.16
N GLU A 174 12.99 -6.73 -2.86
CA GLU A 174 14.24 -6.22 -2.29
C GLU A 174 15.42 -7.19 -2.49
N GLY A 175 16.51 -6.67 -3.06
CA GLY A 175 17.69 -7.43 -3.46
C GLY A 175 17.78 -7.62 -4.97
N PRO A 176 17.08 -8.61 -5.56
CA PRO A 176 17.18 -8.91 -6.99
C PRO A 176 16.47 -7.89 -7.89
N GLY A 177 15.55 -7.08 -7.36
CA GLY A 177 14.77 -6.13 -8.15
C GLY A 177 13.65 -6.83 -8.92
N LEU A 178 13.27 -6.24 -10.06
CA LEU A 178 12.26 -6.76 -10.97
C LEU A 178 12.74 -8.03 -11.65
N THR A 179 11.85 -9.01 -11.77
CA THR A 179 12.11 -10.19 -12.60
C THR A 179 12.26 -9.82 -14.08
N ASP A 180 13.00 -10.63 -14.84
CA ASP A 180 13.13 -10.45 -16.29
C ASP A 180 11.78 -10.47 -17.01
N GLU A 181 10.85 -11.31 -16.53
CA GLU A 181 9.48 -11.37 -17.04
C GLU A 181 8.72 -10.07 -16.77
N ALA A 182 8.80 -9.53 -15.54
CA ALA A 182 8.21 -8.24 -15.22
C ALA A 182 8.77 -7.12 -16.12
N ARG A 183 10.08 -7.12 -16.36
CA ARG A 183 10.75 -6.15 -17.24
C ARG A 183 10.29 -6.25 -18.69
N LYS A 184 10.04 -7.45 -19.22
CA LYS A 184 9.56 -7.64 -20.60
C LYS A 184 8.15 -7.09 -20.82
N HIS A 185 7.31 -7.15 -19.79
CA HIS A 185 5.92 -6.68 -19.86
C HIS A 185 5.74 -5.22 -19.43
N ALA A 186 6.74 -4.63 -18.78
CA ALA A 186 6.72 -3.21 -18.44
C ALA A 186 6.75 -2.35 -19.71
N THR A 187 5.83 -1.40 -19.81
CA THR A 187 5.80 -0.39 -20.88
C THR A 187 7.07 0.48 -20.82
N MET A 188 7.55 0.75 -19.61
CA MET A 188 8.86 1.36 -19.36
C MET A 188 9.33 1.00 -17.95
N VAL A 189 10.64 1.15 -17.73
CA VAL A 189 11.24 1.05 -16.40
C VAL A 189 11.81 2.41 -16.03
N CYS A 190 11.44 2.91 -14.86
CA CYS A 190 11.95 4.15 -14.31
C CYS A 190 12.91 3.87 -13.15
N SER A 191 14.02 4.60 -13.11
CA SER A 191 14.96 4.60 -12.00
C SER A 191 14.92 5.93 -11.26
N ILE A 192 15.01 5.90 -9.94
CA ILE A 192 15.19 7.12 -9.12
C ILE A 192 16.67 7.52 -9.15
N ALA A 193 16.95 8.77 -9.45
CA ALA A 193 18.32 9.27 -9.53
C ALA A 193 19.00 9.20 -8.16
N GLN A 194 20.19 8.60 -8.11
CA GLN A 194 21.00 8.46 -6.90
C GLN A 194 22.35 9.13 -7.12
N PHE A 195 22.81 9.87 -6.12
CA PHE A 195 24.06 10.63 -6.16
C PHE A 195 25.06 10.19 -5.07
N GLY A 196 24.69 9.17 -4.28
CA GLY A 196 25.51 8.60 -3.21
C GLY A 196 26.31 7.38 -3.66
N SER A 197 26.89 6.67 -2.68
CA SER A 197 27.73 5.48 -2.90
C SER A 197 26.97 4.14 -2.92
N THR A 198 25.68 4.15 -2.61
CA THR A 198 24.85 2.95 -2.57
C THR A 198 24.45 2.50 -3.98
N ARG A 199 24.23 1.18 -4.15
CA ARG A 199 23.75 0.63 -5.42
C ARG A 199 22.26 0.92 -5.63
N SER A 200 21.48 0.89 -4.56
CA SER A 200 20.04 1.12 -4.56
C SER A 200 19.58 1.76 -3.26
N ILE A 201 18.38 2.34 -3.29
CA ILE A 201 17.61 2.72 -2.10
C ILE A 201 16.69 1.57 -1.68
N ASN A 202 16.16 1.65 -0.45
CA ASN A 202 15.16 0.71 0.05
C ASN A 202 13.91 0.68 -0.85
N ALA A 203 13.34 -0.51 -1.06
CA ALA A 203 12.19 -0.70 -1.97
C ALA A 203 10.94 0.08 -1.51
N GLY A 204 10.68 0.15 -0.20
CA GLY A 204 9.59 0.96 0.35
C GLY A 204 9.79 2.46 0.10
N ALA A 205 11.02 2.96 0.23
CA ALA A 205 11.35 4.34 -0.09
C ALA A 205 11.21 4.63 -1.59
N ALA A 206 11.64 3.71 -2.46
CA ALA A 206 11.43 3.83 -3.90
C ALA A 206 9.94 3.90 -4.26
N ALA A 207 9.12 3.07 -3.60
CA ALA A 207 7.68 3.10 -3.78
C ALA A 207 7.04 4.42 -3.35
N ALA A 208 7.46 4.97 -2.21
CA ALA A 208 7.01 6.27 -1.76
C ALA A 208 7.34 7.39 -2.76
N ILE A 209 8.58 7.41 -3.29
CA ILE A 209 9.03 8.41 -4.26
C ILE A 209 8.24 8.29 -5.57
N ALA A 210 8.04 7.07 -6.07
CA ALA A 210 7.30 6.84 -7.32
C ALA A 210 5.82 7.23 -7.20
N MET A 211 5.15 6.86 -6.11
CA MET A 211 3.76 7.26 -5.86
C MET A 211 3.64 8.77 -5.68
N HIS A 212 4.57 9.40 -4.93
CA HIS A 212 4.55 10.84 -4.73
C HIS A 212 4.84 11.62 -6.03
N ALA A 213 5.70 11.10 -6.91
CA ALA A 213 5.91 11.69 -8.24
C ALA A 213 4.62 11.68 -9.08
N TRP A 214 3.80 10.62 -8.96
CA TRP A 214 2.47 10.59 -9.57
C TRP A 214 1.54 11.64 -8.92
N VAL A 215 1.50 11.70 -7.59
CA VAL A 215 0.66 12.65 -6.82
C VAL A 215 0.98 14.09 -7.19
N GLN A 216 2.26 14.48 -7.23
CA GLN A 216 2.68 15.83 -7.60
C GLN A 216 2.15 16.27 -8.97
N ARG A 217 1.94 15.32 -9.88
CA ARG A 217 1.48 15.62 -11.23
C ARG A 217 -0.03 15.66 -11.36
N TYR A 218 -0.74 14.77 -10.67
CA TYR A 218 -2.15 14.48 -10.99
C TYR A 218 -3.13 14.69 -9.84
N ALA A 219 -2.67 14.71 -8.60
CA ALA A 219 -3.55 14.93 -7.46
C ALA A 219 -3.95 16.40 -7.36
N GLU A 220 -5.20 16.65 -6.99
CA GLU A 220 -5.66 17.98 -6.62
C GLU A 220 -5.23 18.23 -5.17
N ILE A 221 -4.35 19.22 -4.99
CA ILE A 221 -3.85 19.61 -3.67
C ILE A 221 -4.71 20.76 -3.16
N PRO A 222 -5.43 20.60 -2.04
CA PRO A 222 -6.19 21.69 -1.44
C PRO A 222 -5.28 22.88 -1.12
N SER A 223 -5.78 24.09 -1.31
CA SER A 223 -5.10 25.29 -0.80
C SER A 223 -4.96 25.22 0.72
N PRO A 224 -3.88 25.81 1.30
CA PRO A 224 -3.71 25.92 2.75
C PRO A 224 -4.86 26.65 3.45
#